data_AF-A0A078MBG8-F1
#
_entry.id   AF-A0A078MBG8-F1
#
_cell.length_a   1.000
_cell.length_b   1.000
_cell.length_c   1.000
_cell.angle_alpha   90.00
_cell.angle_beta   90.00
_cell.angle_gamma   90.00
#
_symmetry.space_group_name_H-M   'P 1'
#
loop_
_entity.id
_entity.type
_entity.pdbx_description
1 polymer ?
#
loop_
_entity_poly.entity_id
_entity_poly.type
_entity_poly.pdbx_seq_one_letter_code
_entity_poly.pdbx_strand_id
1 'polypeptide(L)'
;MINRSLVKFLGILGLCAPGMGPVVALAQSQAPMLISTEERCAFNRVDDESLPLALENCIDAAESGDIQAQFEMGELYYHGERAERDLDQAISWYEQASVQGHPDAQYRLGLMHMNGEGVERNLPQAYIILKMAAVNGQEAAMDASDLLTEKMTDEEVAAANQVLGTLFRNYLRHIREQQLRQFQPDGEDESRPRPEQPAAS
;
A
#
# COMPACT_ATOMS: atom_id res chain seq x y z
N MET A 1 -34.83 -45.83 6.32
CA MET A 1 -35.10 -47.26 6.05
C MET A 1 -33.77 -47.96 5.84
N ILE A 2 -33.50 -48.96 6.68
CA ILE A 2 -32.32 -49.83 6.66
C ILE A 2 -32.60 -51.01 5.73
N ASN A 3 -31.62 -51.40 4.90
CA ASN A 3 -31.36 -52.72 4.26
C ASN A 3 -30.92 -52.54 2.80
N ARG A 4 -30.03 -53.35 2.22
CA ARG A 4 -29.29 -54.53 2.68
C ARG A 4 -28.12 -54.75 1.72
N SER A 5 -27.06 -55.31 2.28
CA SER A 5 -25.95 -56.04 1.65
C SER A 5 -26.13 -56.55 0.23
N LEU A 6 -25.05 -56.50 -0.55
CA LEU A 6 -24.39 -57.73 -1.02
C LEU A 6 -22.98 -57.46 -1.55
N VAL A 7 -22.01 -57.84 -0.72
CA VAL A 7 -20.63 -58.15 -1.10
C VAL A 7 -20.61 -59.53 -1.76
N LYS A 8 -20.04 -59.65 -2.97
CA LYS A 8 -19.35 -60.84 -3.49
C LYS A 8 -18.23 -60.34 -4.44
N PHE A 9 -16.97 -60.28 -4.01
CA PHE A 9 -15.95 -61.34 -3.99
C PHE A 9 -15.44 -61.82 -5.38
N LEU A 10 -14.16 -61.47 -5.62
CA LEU A 10 -13.07 -62.19 -6.31
C LEU A 10 -13.09 -62.47 -7.82
N GLY A 11 -11.94 -62.15 -8.43
CA GLY A 11 -11.43 -62.66 -9.71
C GLY A 11 -11.29 -61.54 -10.74
N ILE A 12 -10.16 -61.25 -11.40
CA ILE A 12 -9.01 -62.05 -11.81
C ILE A 12 -7.87 -61.07 -12.17
N LEU A 13 -6.61 -61.46 -11.88
CA LEU A 13 -5.40 -60.84 -12.42
C LEU A 13 -5.40 -60.88 -13.97
N GLY A 14 -5.18 -59.73 -14.62
CA GLY A 14 -4.92 -59.63 -16.06
C GLY A 14 -3.88 -58.53 -16.34
N LEU A 15 -2.81 -58.89 -17.04
CA LEU A 15 -1.61 -58.11 -17.31
C LEU A 15 -1.78 -56.97 -18.34
N CYS A 16 -0.91 -55.96 -18.20
CA CYS A 16 -0.25 -55.12 -19.22
C CYS A 16 -1.02 -54.59 -20.45
N ALA A 17 -1.09 -53.25 -20.58
CA ALA A 17 -0.53 -52.51 -21.73
C ALA A 17 -0.57 -50.98 -21.51
N PRO A 18 0.37 -50.22 -22.12
CA PRO A 18 0.54 -48.78 -21.91
C PRO A 18 -0.38 -47.96 -22.83
N GLY A 19 -0.95 -46.89 -22.31
CA GLY A 19 -1.81 -45.98 -23.06
C GLY A 19 -1.90 -44.64 -22.36
N MET A 20 -0.78 -43.91 -22.31
CA MET A 20 -0.77 -42.50 -21.95
C MET A 20 -1.47 -41.72 -23.07
N GLY A 21 -2.77 -41.50 -22.94
CA GLY A 21 -3.43 -40.37 -23.61
C GLY A 21 -2.86 -39.06 -23.07
N PRO A 22 -2.91 -37.96 -23.85
CA PRO A 22 -2.31 -36.71 -23.40
C PRO A 22 -3.15 -36.18 -22.25
N VAL A 23 -2.61 -36.25 -21.04
CA VAL A 23 -3.06 -35.39 -19.95
C VAL A 23 -2.57 -34.00 -20.33
N VAL A 24 -3.45 -33.21 -20.94
CA VAL A 24 -3.26 -31.76 -21.02
C VAL A 24 -3.40 -31.26 -19.59
N ALA A 25 -2.30 -31.34 -18.84
CA ALA A 25 -2.12 -30.60 -17.62
C ALA A 25 -2.01 -29.14 -18.05
N LEU A 26 -3.12 -28.40 -17.95
CA LEU A 26 -3.06 -26.95 -17.86
C LEU A 26 -2.27 -26.65 -16.59
N ALA A 27 -0.96 -26.44 -16.76
CA ALA A 27 -0.14 -25.80 -15.76
C ALA A 27 -0.68 -24.39 -15.60
N GLN A 28 -1.68 -24.22 -14.73
CA GLN A 28 -1.94 -22.92 -14.14
C GLN A 28 -0.69 -22.60 -13.32
N SER A 29 0.21 -21.83 -13.93
CA SER A 29 1.38 -21.29 -13.26
C SER A 29 0.90 -20.27 -12.23
N GLN A 30 0.42 -20.74 -11.08
CA GLN A 30 0.14 -19.92 -9.90
C GLN A 30 1.44 -19.58 -9.15
N ALA A 31 2.54 -19.39 -9.88
CA ALA A 31 3.66 -18.62 -9.38
C ALA A 31 3.47 -17.23 -9.99
N PRO A 32 2.87 -16.25 -9.29
CA PRO A 32 2.95 -14.88 -9.77
C PRO A 32 4.43 -14.59 -9.95
N MET A 33 4.85 -14.32 -11.18
CA MET A 33 6.18 -13.80 -11.44
C MET A 33 6.38 -12.64 -10.48
N LEU A 34 7.44 -12.68 -9.67
CA LEU A 34 7.85 -11.58 -8.80
C LEU A 34 8.40 -10.46 -9.69
N ILE A 35 7.52 -9.89 -10.51
CA ILE A 35 7.76 -8.68 -11.27
C ILE A 35 7.84 -7.58 -10.22
N SER A 36 8.94 -6.85 -10.18
CA SER A 36 9.07 -5.74 -9.22
C SER A 36 7.99 -4.70 -9.48
N THR A 37 7.65 -3.86 -8.50
CA THR A 37 6.75 -2.71 -8.70
C THR A 37 7.21 -1.82 -9.85
N GLU A 38 8.52 -1.61 -9.93
CA GLU A 38 9.19 -0.87 -10.99
C GLU A 38 8.94 -1.46 -12.40
N GLU A 39 8.85 -2.79 -12.49
CA GLU A 39 8.53 -3.48 -13.74
C GLU A 39 7.03 -3.49 -14.03
N ARG A 40 6.16 -3.48 -12.99
CA ARG A 40 4.70 -3.38 -13.15
C ARG A 40 4.25 -2.05 -13.76
N CYS A 41 4.98 -0.97 -13.48
CA CYS A 41 4.66 0.39 -13.94
C CYS A 41 5.71 0.95 -14.93
N ALA A 42 6.42 0.07 -15.65
CA ALA A 42 7.51 0.45 -16.56
C ALA A 42 7.02 1.02 -17.91
N PHE A 43 6.21 2.08 -17.92
CA PHE A 43 5.55 2.62 -19.13
C PHE A 43 6.51 3.04 -20.25
N ASN A 44 7.72 3.48 -19.88
CA ASN A 44 8.77 3.91 -20.83
C ASN A 44 9.56 2.76 -21.44
N ARG A 45 9.40 1.53 -20.92
CA ARG A 45 10.09 0.33 -21.40
C ARG A 45 9.20 -0.56 -22.28
N VAL A 46 7.93 -0.21 -22.44
CA VAL A 46 6.95 -0.99 -23.22
C VAL A 46 6.61 -0.28 -24.53
N ASP A 47 6.42 -1.07 -25.59
CA ASP A 47 5.92 -0.57 -26.87
C ASP A 47 4.44 -0.15 -26.79
N ASP A 48 3.95 0.52 -27.82
CA ASP A 48 2.58 1.04 -27.87
C ASP A 48 1.52 -0.07 -27.87
N GLU A 49 1.86 -1.28 -28.35
CA GLU A 49 0.97 -2.43 -28.33
C GLU A 49 0.80 -3.00 -26.92
N SER A 50 1.85 -2.97 -26.11
CA SER A 50 1.88 -3.49 -24.74
C SER A 50 1.49 -2.46 -23.67
N LEU A 51 1.46 -1.17 -24.03
CA LEU A 51 1.14 -0.07 -23.10
C LEU A 51 -0.21 -0.26 -22.38
N PRO A 52 -1.32 -0.64 -23.03
CA PRO A 52 -2.60 -0.81 -22.33
C PRO A 52 -2.54 -1.85 -21.21
N LEU A 53 -1.83 -2.97 -21.43
CA LEU A 53 -1.66 -4.01 -20.43
C LEU A 53 -0.75 -3.55 -19.28
N ALA A 54 0.29 -2.76 -19.59
CA ALA A 54 1.14 -2.16 -18.55
C ALA A 54 0.35 -1.18 -17.66
N LEU A 55 -0.52 -0.36 -18.26
CA LEU A 55 -1.42 0.54 -17.55
C LEU A 55 -2.40 -0.24 -16.64
N GLU A 56 -3.06 -1.26 -17.18
CA GLU A 56 -3.98 -2.12 -16.43
C GLU A 56 -3.30 -2.74 -15.20
N ASN A 57 -2.13 -3.36 -15.37
CA ASN A 57 -1.38 -3.98 -14.27
C ASN A 57 -0.94 -2.97 -13.20
N CYS A 58 -0.54 -1.76 -13.61
CA CYS A 58 -0.12 -0.72 -12.66
C CYS A 58 -1.32 -0.12 -11.90
N ILE A 59 -2.46 0.07 -12.58
CA ILE A 59 -3.71 0.50 -11.94
C ILE A 59 -4.15 -0.54 -10.91
N ASP A 60 -4.19 -1.82 -11.29
CA ASP A 60 -4.56 -2.90 -10.35
C ASP A 60 -3.66 -2.92 -9.11
N ALA A 61 -2.35 -2.68 -9.28
CA ALA A 61 -1.41 -2.59 -8.16
C ALA A 61 -1.68 -1.35 -7.30
N ALA A 62 -1.88 -0.18 -7.91
CA ALA A 62 -2.15 1.08 -7.22
C ALA A 62 -3.48 1.02 -6.44
N GLU A 63 -4.53 0.46 -7.03
CA GLU A 63 -5.83 0.22 -6.39
C GLU A 63 -5.75 -0.81 -5.27
N SER A 64 -4.82 -1.77 -5.37
CA SER A 64 -4.51 -2.73 -4.30
C SER A 64 -3.68 -2.12 -3.16
N GLY A 65 -3.36 -0.82 -3.23
CA GLY A 65 -2.65 -0.09 -2.18
C GLY A 65 -1.13 -0.09 -2.33
N ASP A 66 -0.59 -0.56 -3.45
CA ASP A 66 0.86 -0.51 -3.71
C ASP A 66 1.34 0.94 -3.81
N ILE A 67 2.07 1.37 -2.78
CA ILE A 67 2.48 2.77 -2.61
C ILE A 67 3.37 3.27 -3.76
N GLN A 68 4.20 2.39 -4.34
CA GLN A 68 5.05 2.76 -5.47
C GLN A 68 4.19 2.91 -6.72
N ALA A 69 3.28 1.96 -6.98
CA ALA A 69 2.39 2.05 -8.15
C ALA A 69 1.52 3.31 -8.10
N GLN A 70 1.01 3.70 -6.93
CA GLN A 70 0.30 4.97 -6.76
C GLN A 70 1.18 6.18 -7.13
N PHE A 71 2.44 6.20 -6.69
CA PHE A 71 3.36 7.26 -7.09
C PHE A 71 3.63 7.29 -8.61
N GLU A 72 3.87 6.12 -9.23
CA GLU A 72 4.10 6.01 -10.68
C GLU A 72 2.88 6.42 -11.51
N MET A 73 1.66 6.11 -11.05
CA MET A 73 0.43 6.60 -11.67
C MET A 73 0.31 8.12 -11.57
N GLY A 74 0.72 8.70 -10.43
CA GLY A 74 0.85 10.15 -10.28
C GLY A 74 1.81 10.76 -11.30
N GLU A 75 3.00 10.17 -11.47
CA GLU A 75 3.99 10.60 -12.47
C GLU A 75 3.46 10.54 -13.89
N LEU A 76 2.81 9.44 -14.24
CA LEU A 76 2.26 9.21 -15.57
C LEU A 76 1.32 10.36 -15.98
N TYR A 77 0.36 10.69 -15.12
CA TYR A 77 -0.61 11.75 -15.41
C TYR A 77 -0.04 13.16 -15.26
N TYR A 78 0.97 13.35 -14.40
CA TYR A 78 1.63 14.65 -14.23
C TYR A 78 2.40 15.07 -15.50
N HIS A 79 3.17 14.15 -16.09
CA HIS A 79 4.00 14.44 -17.27
C HIS A 79 3.23 14.27 -18.58
N GLY A 80 2.33 13.29 -18.67
CA GLY A 80 1.53 13.03 -19.86
C GLY A 80 2.32 12.48 -21.07
N GLU A 81 3.43 11.75 -20.84
CA GLU A 81 4.27 11.20 -21.92
C GLU A 81 3.70 9.89 -22.51
N ARG A 82 3.05 9.06 -21.67
CA ARG A 82 2.44 7.78 -22.04
C ARG A 82 0.92 7.73 -21.74
N ALA A 83 0.36 8.84 -21.25
CA ALA A 83 -1.06 9.08 -21.03
C ALA A 83 -1.36 10.56 -21.31
N GLU A 84 -2.62 10.95 -21.47
CA GLU A 84 -2.96 12.38 -21.50
C GLU A 84 -2.63 13.02 -20.15
N ARG A 85 -2.01 14.21 -20.15
CA ARG A 85 -1.69 14.93 -18.92
C ARG A 85 -2.97 15.33 -18.18
N ASP A 86 -3.09 14.89 -16.93
CA ASP A 86 -4.24 15.14 -16.07
C ASP A 86 -3.76 15.41 -14.63
N LEU A 87 -3.77 16.68 -14.23
CA LEU A 87 -3.28 17.07 -12.91
C LEU A 87 -4.22 16.63 -11.78
N ASP A 88 -5.52 16.51 -12.04
CA ASP A 88 -6.49 16.09 -11.03
C ASP A 88 -6.27 14.62 -10.68
N GLN A 89 -6.05 13.78 -11.70
CA GLN A 89 -5.67 12.38 -11.49
C GLN A 89 -4.29 12.24 -10.85
N ALA A 90 -3.30 13.05 -11.28
CA ALA A 90 -1.98 13.04 -10.66
C ALA A 90 -2.04 13.34 -9.16
N ILE A 91 -2.77 14.40 -8.77
CA ILE A 91 -2.99 14.77 -7.37
C ILE A 91 -3.66 13.63 -6.62
N SER A 92 -4.72 13.05 -7.16
CA SER A 92 -5.44 11.95 -6.49
C SER A 92 -4.52 10.76 -6.17
N TRP A 93 -3.65 10.39 -7.10
CA TRP A 93 -2.68 9.31 -6.89
C TRP A 93 -1.56 9.70 -5.91
N TYR A 94 -1.02 10.92 -6.03
CA TYR A 94 -0.03 11.41 -5.07
C TYR A 94 -0.60 11.53 -3.66
N GLU A 95 -1.86 11.93 -3.48
CA GLU A 95 -2.53 11.97 -2.18
C GLU A 95 -2.59 10.59 -1.53
N GLN A 96 -2.96 9.56 -2.30
CA GLN A 96 -2.99 8.18 -1.82
C GLN A 96 -1.59 7.71 -1.36
N ALA A 97 -0.57 7.90 -2.19
CA ALA A 97 0.81 7.54 -1.83
C ALA A 97 1.35 8.39 -0.66
N SER A 98 0.98 9.67 -0.61
CA SER A 98 1.37 10.63 0.42
C SER A 98 0.85 10.26 1.80
N VAL A 99 -0.41 9.83 1.89
CA VAL A 99 -1.02 9.35 3.15
C VAL A 99 -0.32 8.10 3.68
N GLN A 100 0.20 7.26 2.78
CA GLN A 100 0.99 6.08 3.13
C GLN A 100 2.46 6.39 3.45
N GLY A 101 2.90 7.64 3.30
CA GLY A 101 4.25 8.07 3.66
C GLY A 101 5.28 8.03 2.51
N HIS A 102 4.85 7.96 1.25
CA HIS A 102 5.79 7.96 0.13
C HIS A 102 6.52 9.31 0.04
N PRO A 103 7.84 9.37 0.22
CA PRO A 103 8.57 10.63 0.33
C PRO A 103 8.49 11.49 -0.95
N ASP A 104 8.62 10.86 -2.13
CA ASP A 104 8.55 11.61 -3.40
C ASP A 104 7.13 12.06 -3.76
N ALA A 105 6.09 11.27 -3.47
CA ALA A 105 4.71 11.69 -3.65
C ALA A 105 4.36 12.88 -2.75
N GLN A 106 4.78 12.83 -1.48
CA GLN A 106 4.64 13.96 -0.56
C GLN A 106 5.36 15.20 -1.10
N TYR A 107 6.60 15.05 -1.56
CA TYR A 107 7.35 16.17 -2.12
C TYR A 107 6.65 16.79 -3.33
N ARG A 108 6.20 15.99 -4.29
CA ARG A 108 5.46 16.47 -5.47
C ARG A 108 4.17 17.18 -5.09
N LEU A 109 3.35 16.55 -4.26
CA LEU A 109 2.10 17.15 -3.78
C LEU A 109 2.34 18.46 -3.01
N GLY A 110 3.41 18.51 -2.21
CA GLY A 110 3.84 19.71 -1.50
C GLY A 110 4.22 20.85 -2.46
N LEU A 111 4.97 20.55 -3.52
CA LEU A 111 5.29 21.53 -4.57
C LEU A 111 4.06 21.99 -5.35
N MET A 112 3.11 21.08 -5.63
CA MET A 112 1.86 21.43 -6.31
C MET A 112 1.02 22.41 -5.48
N HIS A 113 0.88 22.19 -4.18
CA HIS A 113 0.23 23.16 -3.28
C HIS A 113 1.00 24.47 -3.13
N MET A 114 2.34 24.41 -3.14
CA MET A 114 3.18 25.61 -3.07
C MET A 114 2.97 26.51 -4.30
N ASN A 115 2.89 25.91 -5.49
CA ASN A 115 2.82 26.61 -6.76
C ASN A 115 1.37 26.86 -7.22
N GLY A 116 0.40 26.15 -6.66
CA GLY A 116 -0.98 26.15 -7.15
C GLY A 116 -1.12 25.41 -8.49
N GLU A 117 -0.34 24.34 -8.70
CA GLU A 117 -0.38 23.54 -9.92
C GLU A 117 -1.44 22.45 -9.81
N GLY A 118 -2.52 22.56 -10.58
CA GLY A 118 -3.64 21.62 -10.53
C GLY A 118 -4.53 21.74 -9.28
N VAL A 119 -4.07 22.45 -8.25
CA VAL A 119 -4.79 22.68 -6.99
C VAL A 119 -4.69 24.15 -6.58
N GLU A 120 -5.63 24.61 -5.76
CA GLU A 120 -5.51 25.93 -5.14
C GLU A 120 -4.23 26.05 -4.30
N ARG A 121 -3.51 27.14 -4.50
CA ARG A 121 -2.25 27.41 -3.80
C ARG A 121 -2.50 27.52 -2.29
N ASN A 122 -1.80 26.69 -1.51
CA ASN A 122 -1.95 26.63 -0.05
C ASN A 122 -0.58 26.40 0.62
N LEU A 123 0.04 27.50 1.08
CA LEU A 123 1.39 27.44 1.68
C LEU A 123 1.42 26.67 3.02
N PRO A 124 0.46 26.86 3.95
CA PRO A 124 0.41 26.03 5.16
C PRO A 124 0.33 24.53 4.87
N GLN A 125 -0.51 24.12 3.91
CA GLN A 125 -0.62 22.71 3.52
C GLN A 125 0.66 22.20 2.86
N ALA A 126 1.25 22.97 1.93
CA ALA A 126 2.53 22.65 1.30
C ALA A 126 3.64 22.46 2.35
N TYR A 127 3.73 23.38 3.33
CA TYR A 127 4.71 23.31 4.41
C TYR A 127 4.57 22.02 5.24
N ILE A 128 3.34 21.65 5.63
CA ILE A 128 3.07 20.42 6.38
C ILE A 128 3.51 19.20 5.57
N ILE A 129 3.11 19.11 4.30
CA ILE A 129 3.42 17.96 3.44
C ILE A 129 4.93 17.86 3.18
N LEU A 130 5.63 18.97 2.92
CA LEU A 130 7.07 18.99 2.70
C LEU A 130 7.86 18.60 3.96
N LYS A 131 7.43 19.05 5.15
CA LYS A 131 8.04 18.59 6.41
C LYS A 131 7.83 17.09 6.61
N MET A 132 6.67 16.53 6.24
CA MET A 132 6.46 15.07 6.26
C MET A 132 7.36 14.34 5.27
N ALA A 133 7.52 14.86 4.05
CA ALA A 133 8.41 14.30 3.03
C ALA A 133 9.86 14.23 3.54
N ALA A 134 10.34 15.29 4.19
CA ALA A 134 11.69 15.33 4.77
C ALA A 134 11.87 14.26 5.87
N VAL A 135 10.87 14.11 6.76
CA VAL A 135 10.89 13.06 7.79
C VAL A 135 10.89 11.66 7.18
N ASN A 136 10.23 11.47 6.03
CA ASN A 136 10.16 10.19 5.31
C ASN A 136 11.34 9.97 4.34
N GLY A 137 12.34 10.85 4.33
CA GLY A 137 13.61 10.63 3.62
C GLY A 137 13.80 11.42 2.32
N GLN A 138 12.89 12.33 1.94
CA GLN A 138 13.14 13.26 0.84
C GLN A 138 13.94 14.47 1.33
N GLU A 139 15.25 14.41 1.18
CA GLU A 139 16.20 15.43 1.66
C GLU A 139 15.90 16.82 1.09
N ALA A 140 15.51 16.91 -0.19
CA ALA A 140 15.21 18.19 -0.84
C ALA A 140 13.97 18.90 -0.24
N ALA A 141 13.11 18.15 0.46
CA ALA A 141 11.89 18.71 1.04
C ALA A 141 12.17 19.62 2.24
N MET A 142 13.30 19.43 2.95
CA MET A 142 13.64 20.28 4.09
C MET A 142 13.88 21.72 3.62
N ASP A 143 14.75 21.91 2.62
CA ASP A 143 15.03 23.22 2.04
C ASP A 143 13.76 23.87 1.47
N ALA A 144 12.95 23.10 0.74
CA ALA A 144 11.69 23.58 0.19
C ALA A 144 10.72 24.06 1.29
N SER A 145 10.61 23.33 2.40
CA SER A 145 9.75 23.74 3.52
C SER A 145 10.28 24.98 4.25
N ASP A 146 11.60 25.15 4.35
CA ASP A 146 12.20 26.30 5.03
C ASP A 146 11.99 27.59 4.21
N LEU A 147 12.08 27.51 2.87
CA LEU A 147 11.74 28.61 1.96
C LEU A 147 10.29 29.10 2.11
N LEU A 148 9.37 28.23 2.53
CA LEU A 148 7.98 28.62 2.75
C LEU A 148 7.79 29.48 4.00
N THR A 149 8.65 29.32 5.01
CA THR A 149 8.57 30.11 6.24
C THR A 149 8.79 31.60 6.00
N GLU A 150 9.55 31.97 4.96
CA GLU A 150 9.74 33.36 4.53
C GLU A 150 8.49 33.98 3.88
N LYS A 151 7.56 33.14 3.41
CA LYS A 151 6.36 33.53 2.66
C LYS A 151 5.07 33.42 3.49
N MET A 152 5.17 32.85 4.69
CA MET A 152 4.06 32.63 5.61
C MET A 152 4.18 33.58 6.80
N THR A 153 3.07 33.82 7.48
CA THR A 153 3.06 34.52 8.76
C THR A 153 3.53 33.60 9.89
N ASP A 154 4.07 34.17 10.97
CA ASP A 154 4.45 33.40 12.17
C ASP A 154 3.25 32.60 12.74
N GLU A 155 2.04 33.14 12.61
CA GLU A 155 0.79 32.51 13.03
C GLU A 155 0.47 31.27 12.19
N GLU A 156 0.60 31.36 10.87
CA GLU A 156 0.42 30.22 9.96
C GLU A 156 1.47 29.13 10.19
N VAL A 157 2.73 29.52 10.39
CA VAL A 157 3.81 28.58 10.71
C VAL A 157 3.55 27.89 12.05
N ALA A 158 3.13 28.64 13.07
CA ALA A 158 2.78 28.08 14.38
C ALA A 158 1.61 27.10 14.29
N ALA A 159 0.54 27.46 13.57
CA ALA A 159 -0.61 26.59 13.35
C ALA A 159 -0.21 25.30 12.62
N ALA A 160 0.60 25.39 11.57
CA ALA A 160 1.09 24.24 10.82
C ALA A 160 1.96 23.31 11.69
N ASN A 161 2.86 23.88 12.49
CA ASN A 161 3.68 23.11 13.44
C ASN A 161 2.83 22.44 14.54
N GLN A 162 1.72 23.07 14.97
CA GLN A 162 0.77 22.46 15.89
C GLN A 162 0.06 21.24 15.26
N VAL A 163 -0.30 21.32 13.98
CA VAL A 163 -0.86 20.18 13.22
C VAL A 163 0.17 19.06 13.12
N LEU A 164 1.40 19.35 12.69
CA LEU A 164 2.50 18.37 12.63
C LEU A 164 2.74 17.67 13.97
N GLY A 165 2.78 18.43 15.06
CA GLY A 165 2.92 17.85 16.41
C GLY A 165 1.74 16.95 16.80
N THR A 166 0.53 17.25 16.33
CA THR A 166 -0.66 16.41 16.56
C THR A 166 -0.60 15.13 15.75
N LEU A 167 -0.21 15.20 14.48
CA LEU A 167 -0.01 14.03 13.62
C LEU A 167 1.05 13.09 14.22
N PHE A 168 2.20 13.63 14.65
CA PHE A 168 3.25 12.84 15.27
C PHE A 168 2.78 12.14 16.56
N ARG A 169 2.03 12.85 17.43
CA ARG A 169 1.45 12.23 18.64
C ARG A 169 0.45 11.12 18.31
N ASN A 170 -0.38 11.31 17.30
CA ASN A 170 -1.34 10.29 16.85
C ASN A 170 -0.61 9.07 16.28
N TYR A 171 0.45 9.27 15.50
CA TYR A 171 1.30 8.20 14.99
C TYR A 171 1.94 7.38 16.11
N LEU A 172 2.56 8.04 17.09
CA LEU A 172 3.15 7.36 18.25
C LEU A 172 2.10 6.60 19.08
N ARG A 173 0.89 7.15 19.21
CA ARG A 173 -0.23 6.46 19.86
C ARG A 173 -0.58 5.18 19.10
N HIS A 174 -0.69 5.25 17.77
CA HIS A 174 -1.02 4.09 16.94
C HIS A 174 0.02 2.96 17.09
N ILE A 175 1.32 3.29 17.05
CA ILE A 175 2.39 2.30 17.28
C ILE A 175 2.23 1.64 18.65
N ARG A 176 2.00 2.43 19.70
CA ARG A 176 1.80 1.92 21.05
C ARG A 176 0.61 0.96 21.11
N GLU A 177 -0.51 1.32 20.49
CA GLU A 177 -1.72 0.49 20.44
C GLU A 177 -1.51 -0.82 19.65
N GLN A 178 -0.77 -0.77 18.55
CA GLN A 178 -0.41 -1.97 17.79
C GLN A 178 0.49 -2.91 18.61
N GLN A 179 1.49 -2.35 19.29
CA GLN A 179 2.37 -3.13 20.18
C GLN A 179 1.58 -3.76 21.33
N LEU A 180 0.69 -3.00 22.00
CA LEU A 180 -0.15 -3.54 23.07
C LEU A 180 -1.04 -4.69 22.59
N ARG A 181 -1.63 -4.58 21.39
CA ARG A 181 -2.41 -5.67 20.79
C ARG A 181 -1.57 -6.92 20.51
N GLN A 182 -0.31 -6.76 20.12
CA GLN A 182 0.60 -7.89 19.92
C GLN A 182 0.98 -8.60 21.24
N PHE A 183 0.91 -7.91 22.38
CA PHE A 183 1.25 -8.45 23.71
C PHE A 183 0.04 -8.95 24.52
N GLN A 184 -1.19 -8.66 24.11
CA GLN A 184 -2.40 -9.27 24.65
C GLN A 184 -2.90 -10.32 23.66
N PRO A 185 -2.39 -11.57 23.71
CA PRO A 185 -3.04 -12.64 22.96
C PRO A 185 -4.44 -12.80 23.54
N ASP A 186 -5.46 -12.79 22.68
CA ASP A 186 -6.85 -13.01 23.05
C ASP A 186 -6.97 -14.24 23.97
N GLY A 187 -7.32 -14.02 25.24
CA GLY A 187 -7.59 -15.09 26.20
C GLY A 187 -6.92 -14.93 27.55
N GLU A 188 -7.26 -13.89 28.32
CA GLU A 188 -7.53 -14.16 29.73
C GLU A 188 -8.78 -15.06 29.76
N ASP A 189 -8.55 -16.37 29.79
CA ASP A 189 -9.57 -17.35 30.08
C ASP A 189 -10.15 -17.07 31.47
N GLU A 190 -11.25 -16.32 31.54
CA GLU A 190 -12.05 -16.10 32.76
C GLU A 190 -12.55 -17.41 33.39
N SER A 191 -12.34 -18.56 32.74
CA SER A 191 -12.57 -19.90 33.28
C SER A 191 -11.47 -20.41 34.22
N ARG A 192 -10.31 -19.73 34.31
CA ARG A 192 -9.23 -20.21 35.19
C ARG A 192 -9.61 -19.97 36.66
N PRO A 193 -9.76 -21.02 37.49
CA PRO A 193 -10.10 -20.84 38.88
C PRO A 193 -8.98 -20.04 39.58
N ARG A 194 -9.38 -19.02 40.35
CA ARG A 194 -8.44 -18.27 41.20
C ARG A 194 -7.70 -19.26 42.09
N PRO A 195 -6.37 -19.15 42.25
CA PRO A 195 -5.65 -19.97 43.21
C PRO A 195 -6.25 -19.71 44.60
N GLU A 196 -6.79 -20.78 45.21
CA GLU A 196 -7.28 -20.73 46.58
C GLU A 196 -6.16 -20.27 47.49
N GLN A 197 -6.42 -19.19 48.24
CA GLN A 197 -5.53 -18.76 49.30
C GLN A 197 -5.48 -19.89 50.34
N PRO A 198 -4.30 -20.38 50.75
CA PRO A 198 -4.22 -21.40 51.77
C PRO A 198 -4.79 -20.84 53.08
N ALA A 199 -5.76 -21.55 53.64
CA ALA A 199 -6.38 -21.21 54.92
C ALA A 199 -5.29 -21.16 56.00
N ALA A 200 -5.14 -19.98 56.62
CA ALA A 200 -4.31 -19.81 57.80
C ALA A 200 -4.79 -20.77 58.90
N SER A 201 -3.88 -21.63 59.37
CA SER A 201 -4.07 -22.48 60.56
C SER A 201 -3.47 -21.80 61.78
#